data_AF-A0A951B298-F1
#
_entry.id   AF-A0A951B298-F1
#
_cell.length_a   1.000
_cell.length_b   1.000
_cell.length_c   1.000
_cell.angle_alpha   90.00
_cell.angle_beta   90.00
_cell.angle_gamma   90.00
#
_symmetry.space_group_name_H-M   'P 1'
#
loop_
_entity.id
_entity.type
_entity.pdbx_description
1 polymer ?
#
loop_
_entity_poly.entity_id
_entity_poly.type
_entity_poly.pdbx_seq_one_letter_code
_entity_poly.pdbx_strand_id
1 'polypeptide(L)'
;VGSLYGMTPGNPWMQEMARLPVAPGIHAHSIIPTLGTGPLEERDDGVVRYRSAHLDGVDAELVVASSHSVQANPEAIEEVRRILLLQLADPTPSRQAAAR
;
A
#
# COMPACT_ATOMS: atom_id res chain seq x y z
N VAL A 1 -18.35 6.49 14.95
CA VAL A 1 -17.66 6.89 13.70
C VAL A 1 -17.73 5.69 12.76
N GLY A 2 -18.59 5.71 11.75
CA GLY A 2 -18.82 4.55 10.88
C GLY A 2 -17.96 4.60 9.61
N SER A 3 -17.72 3.46 8.96
CA SER A 3 -16.90 3.34 7.74
C SER A 3 -17.34 4.30 6.63
N LEU A 4 -18.65 4.53 6.50
CA LEU A 4 -19.22 5.46 5.51
C LEU A 4 -18.82 6.93 5.78
N TYR A 5 -18.75 7.32 7.05
CA TYR A 5 -18.36 8.69 7.43
C TYR A 5 -16.88 8.93 7.11
N GLY A 6 -16.01 7.96 7.40
CA GLY A 6 -14.57 8.05 7.09
C GLY A 6 -14.30 8.15 5.59
N MET A 7 -15.05 7.40 4.77
CA MET A 7 -14.89 7.39 3.30
C MET A 7 -15.60 8.54 2.58
N THR A 8 -16.25 9.46 3.30
CA THR A 8 -16.88 10.62 2.67
C THR A 8 -15.79 11.49 2.02
N PRO A 9 -15.93 11.87 0.73
CA PRO A 9 -14.97 12.74 0.07
C PRO A 9 -14.73 14.02 0.87
N GLY A 10 -13.47 14.36 1.11
CA GLY A 10 -13.09 15.54 1.90
C GLY A 10 -13.24 15.38 3.41
N ASN A 11 -13.39 14.16 3.95
CA ASN A 11 -13.37 13.92 5.39
C ASN A 11 -12.07 14.48 6.00
N PRO A 12 -12.13 15.47 6.93
CA PRO A 12 -10.94 16.13 7.46
C PRO A 12 -10.00 15.17 8.19
N TRP A 13 -10.56 14.19 8.92
CA TRP A 13 -9.76 13.19 9.63
C TRP A 13 -8.94 12.34 8.66
N MET A 14 -9.54 11.86 7.57
CA MET A 14 -8.80 11.10 6.54
C MET A 14 -7.76 11.95 5.82
N GLN A 15 -8.05 13.23 5.56
CA GLN A 15 -7.09 14.13 4.93
C GLN A 15 -5.87 14.40 5.82
N GLU A 16 -6.06 14.52 7.13
CA GLU A 16 -4.94 14.66 8.07
C GLU A 16 -4.15 13.36 8.20
N MET A 17 -4.83 12.21 8.30
CA MET A 17 -4.16 10.90 8.36
C MET A 17 -3.30 10.63 7.11
N ALA A 18 -3.80 10.98 5.91
CA ALA A 18 -3.07 10.76 4.66
C ALA A 18 -1.77 11.58 4.54
N ARG A 19 -1.61 12.64 5.36
CA ARG A 19 -0.39 13.47 5.37
C ARG A 19 0.68 12.95 6.33
N LEU A 20 0.33 12.02 7.21
CA LEU A 20 1.29 11.47 8.16
C LEU A 20 2.27 10.57 7.42
N PRO A 21 3.59 10.75 7.63
CA PRO A 21 4.58 9.86 7.03
C PRO A 21 4.51 8.48 7.67
N VAL A 22 5.08 7.49 6.97
CA VAL A 22 5.39 6.19 7.58
C VAL A 22 6.26 6.41 8.81
N ALA A 23 5.85 5.80 9.93
CA ALA A 23 6.53 6.02 11.21
C ALA A 23 7.97 5.46 11.18
N PRO A 24 8.93 6.13 11.85
CA PRO A 24 10.31 5.63 11.92
C PRO A 24 10.39 4.20 12.47
N GLY A 25 11.20 3.38 11.81
CA GLY A 25 11.38 1.96 12.16
C GLY A 25 10.25 1.05 11.69
N ILE A 26 9.35 1.53 10.82
CA ILE A 26 8.38 0.70 10.11
C ILE A 26 8.84 0.57 8.65
N HIS A 27 9.10 -0.67 8.23
CA HIS A 27 9.33 -1.01 6.82
C HIS A 27 7.99 -1.13 6.10
N ALA A 28 7.74 -0.23 5.15
CA ALA A 28 6.50 -0.18 4.39
C ALA A 28 6.75 -0.58 2.93
N HIS A 29 5.84 -1.35 2.35
CA HIS A 29 5.87 -1.73 0.94
C HIS A 29 4.48 -1.46 0.33
N SER A 30 4.46 -1.00 -0.92
CA SER A 30 3.25 -0.63 -1.65
C SER A 30 3.06 -1.55 -2.86
N ILE A 31 1.83 -2.04 -3.08
CA ILE A 31 1.46 -2.84 -4.26
C ILE A 31 0.21 -2.20 -4.85
N ILE A 32 0.34 -1.59 -6.02
CA ILE A 32 -0.71 -0.77 -6.62
C ILE A 32 -1.14 -1.36 -7.97
N PRO A 33 -2.40 -1.80 -8.11
CA PRO A 33 -2.91 -2.18 -9.42
C PRO A 33 -3.11 -0.96 -10.31
N THR A 34 -2.84 -1.11 -11.60
CA THR A 34 -3.19 -0.11 -12.61
C THR A 34 -3.58 -0.77 -13.94
N LEU A 35 -4.61 -0.24 -14.57
CA LEU A 35 -5.07 -0.56 -15.91
C LEU A 35 -4.57 0.50 -16.91
N GLY A 36 -4.80 0.23 -18.20
CA GLY A 36 -4.53 1.18 -19.27
C GLY A 36 -3.07 1.24 -19.70
N THR A 37 -2.85 2.04 -20.74
CA THR A 37 -1.53 2.33 -21.33
C THR A 37 -1.35 3.84 -21.32
N GLY A 38 -0.13 4.31 -21.06
CA GLY A 38 0.16 5.74 -20.88
C GLY A 38 0.98 6.02 -19.63
N PRO A 39 1.16 7.31 -19.28
CA PRO A 39 1.87 7.73 -18.07
C PRO A 39 1.27 7.11 -16.82
N LEU A 40 2.10 6.58 -15.92
CA LEU A 40 1.67 5.85 -14.72
C LEU A 40 0.75 6.70 -13.83
N GLU A 41 1.06 7.98 -13.76
CA GLU A 41 0.43 9.02 -13.00
C GLU A 41 -1.01 9.29 -13.46
N GLU A 42 -1.36 8.89 -14.68
CA GLU A 42 -2.72 9.06 -15.22
C GLU A 42 -3.54 7.76 -15.17
N ARG A 43 -2.92 6.65 -14.79
CA ARG A 43 -3.56 5.33 -14.72
C ARG A 43 -4.38 5.18 -13.43
N ASP A 44 -5.35 4.27 -13.49
CA ASP A 44 -6.21 3.86 -12.38
C ASP A 44 -6.47 2.35 -12.44
N ASP A 45 -7.04 1.78 -11.40
CA ASP A 45 -7.40 0.35 -11.32
C ASP A 45 -8.89 0.07 -11.63
N GLY A 46 -9.58 1.05 -12.21
CA GLY A 46 -11.03 1.07 -12.40
C GLY A 46 -11.83 1.67 -11.22
N VAL A 47 -11.18 1.99 -10.09
CA VAL A 47 -11.81 2.60 -8.91
C VAL A 47 -10.98 3.76 -8.36
N VAL A 48 -9.67 3.57 -8.20
CA VAL A 48 -8.74 4.51 -7.58
C VAL A 48 -7.60 4.84 -8.56
N ARG A 49 -7.29 6.13 -8.68
CA ARG A 49 -6.14 6.60 -9.48
C ARG A 49 -4.83 6.27 -8.79
N TYR A 50 -3.80 5.92 -9.56
CA TYR A 50 -2.45 5.66 -9.05
C TYR A 50 -1.95 6.78 -8.12
N ARG A 51 -2.07 8.05 -8.52
CA ARG A 51 -1.64 9.20 -7.70
C ARG A 51 -2.29 9.24 -6.31
N SER A 52 -3.49 8.68 -6.16
CA SER A 52 -4.19 8.63 -4.87
C SER A 52 -3.76 7.45 -4.01
N ALA A 53 -3.27 6.37 -4.63
CA ALA A 53 -2.82 5.16 -3.95
C ALA A 53 -1.32 5.20 -3.61
N HIS A 54 -0.54 5.97 -4.37
CA HIS A 54 0.89 6.17 -4.17
C HIS A 54 1.19 6.74 -2.77
N LEU A 55 2.22 6.19 -2.13
CA LEU A 55 2.66 6.59 -0.80
C LEU A 55 4.17 6.81 -0.78
N ASP A 56 4.59 7.99 -0.34
CA ASP A 56 5.99 8.31 -0.12
C ASP A 56 6.55 7.55 1.11
N GLY A 57 7.86 7.27 1.08
CA GLY A 57 8.56 6.67 2.23
C GLY A 57 8.36 5.16 2.37
N VAL A 58 7.94 4.48 1.30
CA VAL A 58 7.95 3.01 1.21
C VAL A 58 9.31 2.52 0.72
N ASP A 59 9.73 1.35 1.20
CA ASP A 59 11.00 0.70 0.81
C ASP A 59 10.94 0.17 -0.63
N ALA A 60 9.74 -0.24 -1.08
CA ALA A 60 9.49 -0.66 -2.45
C ALA A 60 8.02 -0.40 -2.83
N GLU A 61 7.80 -0.03 -4.09
CA GLU A 61 6.48 0.04 -4.70
C GLU A 61 6.45 -0.85 -5.95
N LEU A 62 5.49 -1.76 -6.01
CA LEU A 62 5.22 -2.59 -7.18
C LEU A 62 3.92 -2.16 -7.84
N VAL A 63 3.99 -1.86 -9.14
CA VAL A 63 2.80 -1.59 -9.95
C VAL A 63 2.41 -2.83 -10.73
N VAL A 64 1.20 -3.34 -10.48
CA VAL A 64 0.69 -4.57 -11.08
C VAL A 64 -0.32 -4.24 -12.17
N ALA A 65 -0.21 -4.85 -13.35
CA ALA A 65 -1.19 -4.69 -14.41
C ALA A 65 -2.48 -5.45 -14.08
N SER A 66 -3.39 -4.84 -13.32
CA SER A 66 -4.62 -5.47 -12.84
C SER A 66 -5.69 -4.43 -12.49
N SER A 67 -6.92 -4.90 -12.32
CA SER A 67 -8.02 -4.10 -11.77
C SER A 67 -7.97 -4.07 -10.25
N HIS A 68 -8.88 -3.29 -9.64
CA HIS A 68 -8.91 -3.00 -8.21
C HIS A 68 -8.77 -4.23 -7.28
N SER A 69 -9.42 -5.35 -7.62
CA SER A 69 -9.33 -6.60 -6.85
C SER A 69 -8.08 -7.41 -7.18
N VAL A 70 -6.90 -6.86 -6.88
CA VAL A 70 -5.59 -7.40 -7.28
C VAL A 70 -5.08 -8.55 -6.41
N GLN A 71 -5.69 -8.82 -5.25
CA GLN A 71 -5.18 -9.76 -4.25
C GLN A 71 -5.04 -11.22 -4.74
N ALA A 72 -5.75 -11.60 -5.80
CA ALA A 72 -5.65 -12.93 -6.42
C ALA A 72 -4.69 -12.96 -7.63
N ASN A 73 -4.08 -11.83 -7.99
CA ASN A 73 -3.12 -11.74 -9.07
C ASN A 73 -1.81 -12.44 -8.68
N PRO A 74 -1.27 -13.35 -9.52
CA PRO A 74 -0.01 -14.04 -9.22
C PRO A 74 1.17 -13.11 -8.90
N GLU A 75 1.28 -11.97 -9.59
CA GLU A 75 2.36 -11.00 -9.37
C GLU A 75 2.25 -10.35 -7.98
N ALA A 76 1.03 -9.98 -7.57
CA ALA A 76 0.78 -9.45 -6.23
C ALA A 76 1.03 -10.49 -5.14
N ILE A 77 0.63 -11.75 -5.38
CA ILE A 77 0.86 -12.86 -4.45
C ILE A 77 2.37 -13.11 -4.27
N GLU A 78 3.14 -13.15 -5.35
CA GLU A 78 4.59 -13.35 -5.28
C GLU A 78 5.29 -12.18 -4.60
N GLU A 79 4.82 -10.94 -4.79
CA GLU A 79 5.39 -9.80 -4.10
C GLU A 79 5.12 -9.84 -2.59
N VAL A 80 3.91 -10.18 -2.17
CA VAL A 80 3.60 -10.40 -0.75
C VAL A 80 4.50 -11.51 -0.19
N ARG A 81 4.66 -12.62 -0.93
CA ARG A 81 5.56 -13.71 -0.52
C ARG A 81 7.01 -13.24 -0.39
N ARG A 82 7.51 -12.44 -1.34
CA ARG A 82 8.86 -11.87 -1.31
C ARG A 82 9.06 -10.99 -0.08
N ILE A 83 8.12 -10.10 0.23
CA ILE A 83 8.14 -9.23 1.41
C ILE A 83 8.16 -10.05 2.70
N LEU A 84 7.33 -11.09 2.80
CA LEU A 84 7.30 -11.96 3.99
C LEU A 84 8.62 -12.71 4.19
N LEU A 85 9.24 -13.19 3.11
CA LEU A 85 10.55 -13.86 3.18
C LEU A 85 11.68 -12.89 3.52
N LEU A 86 11.64 -11.66 2.98
CA LEU A 86 12.58 -10.59 3.32
C LEU A 86 12.53 -10.32 4.84
N GLN A 87 11.33 -10.18 5.40
CA GLN A 87 11.13 -9.86 6.81
C GLN A 87 11.50 -11.03 7.72
N LEU A 88 11.36 -12.27 7.25
CA LEU A 88 11.83 -13.45 7.97
C LEU A 88 13.36 -13.55 8.01
N ALA A 89 14.03 -13.07 6.95
CA ALA A 89 15.48 -13.06 6.87
C ALA A 89 16.11 -11.88 7.64
N ASP A 90 15.35 -10.83 7.92
CA ASP A 90 15.80 -9.70 8.72
C ASP A 90 15.87 -10.08 10.21
N PRO A 91 17.06 -10.05 10.84
CA PRO A 91 17.24 -10.40 12.25
C PRO A 91 16.66 -9.36 13.22
N THR A 92 16.10 -8.25 12.72
CA THR A 92 15.47 -7.24 13.57
C THR A 92 14.31 -7.85 14.35
N PRO A 93 14.37 -7.93 15.69
CA PRO A 93 13.34 -8.60 16.48
C PRO A 93 12.00 -7.88 16.27
N SER A 94 10.99 -8.66 15.86
CA SER A 94 9.62 -8.15 15.79
C SER A 94 9.24 -7.56 17.15
N ARG A 95 8.65 -6.35 17.17
CA ARG A 95 8.18 -5.69 18.41
C ARG A 95 7.28 -6.59 19.27
N GLN A 96 6.68 -7.64 18.68
CA GLN A 96 5.86 -8.61 19.40
C GLN A 96 6.67 -9.57 20.28
N ALA A 97 7.94 -9.84 19.97
CA ALA A 97 8.81 -10.68 20.79
C ALA A 97 9.37 -9.93 22.03
N ALA A 98 9.51 -8.60 21.96
CA ALA A 98 10.00 -7.77 23.06
C ALA A 98 8.92 -7.39 24.09
N ALA A 99 7.65 -7.71 23.82
CA ALA A 99 6.50 -7.36 24.66
C ALA A 99 5.86 -8.58 25.37
N ARG A 100 6.55 -9.73 25.39
CA ARG A 100 6.19 -10.94 26.16
C ARG A 100 7.31 -11.29 27.12
#